data_AF-A0A164NX64-F1
#
_entry.id   AF-A0A164NX64-F1
#
_cell.length_a   1.000
_cell.length_b   1.000
_cell.length_c   1.000
_cell.angle_alpha   90.00
_cell.angle_beta   90.00
_cell.angle_gamma   90.00
#
_symmetry.space_group_name_H-M   'P 1'
#
loop_
_entity.id
_entity.type
_entity.pdbx_description
1 polymer ?
#
loop_
_entity_poly.entity_id
_entity_poly.type
_entity_poly.pdbx_seq_one_letter_code
_entity_poly.pdbx_strand_id
1 'polypeptide(L)'
;MRKQLFLSPYPFDGNFYPVKNTDSVSQKPRGGLWTSTYNETEGSSWYKFASHIRHFEVGEPLYATLFTVKEDANIYVVDSYGDLEKLMETYGIPVEESFPSFGSSDPLSYTLDFEKMAETYDGFHLTEDGLFAVRGTVSLFTNRKYSLTFYDVECTVWLKPSFEKCEELGHTVYQKRMTWDQYKKALSVNE
;
A
#
# COMPACT_ATOMS: atom_id res chain seq x y z
N MET A 1 -4.86 1.30 13.65
CA MET A 1 -5.50 1.22 12.33
C MET A 1 -6.47 0.05 12.32
N ARG A 2 -7.79 0.28 12.45
CA ARG A 2 -8.79 -0.80 12.61
C ARG A 2 -9.57 -1.12 11.33
N LYS A 3 -9.76 -0.12 10.46
CA LYS A 3 -10.51 -0.24 9.22
C LYS A 3 -9.57 0.01 8.03
N GLN A 4 -9.65 -0.83 7.02
CA GLN A 4 -8.84 -0.78 5.81
C GLN A 4 -9.72 -0.79 4.58
N LEU A 5 -9.47 0.14 3.66
CA LEU A 5 -10.21 0.26 2.41
C LEU A 5 -9.38 -0.36 1.27
N PHE A 6 -10.00 -1.32 0.59
CA PHE A 6 -9.57 -1.83 -0.71
C PHE A 6 -10.37 -1.14 -1.80
N LEU A 7 -9.67 -0.65 -2.84
CA LEU A 7 -10.28 -0.05 -4.02
C LEU A 7 -9.69 -0.70 -5.27
N SER A 8 -10.55 -1.11 -6.18
CA SER A 8 -10.16 -1.86 -7.37
C SER A 8 -11.16 -1.65 -8.51
N PRO A 9 -10.72 -1.74 -9.78
CA PRO A 9 -11.63 -1.74 -10.92
C PRO A 9 -12.41 -3.06 -11.05
N TYR A 10 -12.08 -4.05 -10.24
CA TYR A 10 -12.76 -5.34 -10.14
C TYR A 10 -13.25 -5.58 -8.72
N PRO A 11 -14.38 -6.29 -8.53
CA PRO A 11 -14.83 -6.70 -7.20
C PRO A 11 -13.75 -7.53 -6.51
N PHE A 12 -13.72 -7.48 -5.19
CA PHE A 12 -12.85 -8.37 -4.41
C PHE A 12 -13.31 -9.82 -4.64
N ASP A 13 -12.41 -10.68 -5.10
CA ASP A 13 -12.74 -12.06 -5.50
C ASP A 13 -12.81 -13.04 -4.31
N GLY A 14 -12.63 -12.53 -3.08
CA GLY A 14 -12.57 -13.33 -1.87
C GLY A 14 -11.24 -14.08 -1.67
N ASN A 15 -10.30 -13.98 -2.62
CA ASN A 15 -9.04 -14.70 -2.57
C ASN A 15 -7.94 -13.84 -2.00
N PHE A 16 -7.04 -14.50 -1.29
CA PHE A 16 -5.82 -13.89 -0.80
C PHE A 16 -4.63 -14.65 -1.38
N TYR A 17 -3.93 -13.99 -2.30
CA TYR A 17 -2.78 -14.60 -2.98
C TYR A 17 -1.54 -14.45 -2.10
N PRO A 18 -0.75 -15.52 -1.88
CA PRO A 18 0.50 -15.42 -1.14
C PRO A 18 1.42 -14.37 -1.73
N VAL A 19 2.11 -13.61 -0.88
CA VAL A 19 3.12 -12.66 -1.34
C VAL A 19 4.30 -13.40 -1.97
N LYS A 20 4.85 -12.81 -3.03
CA LYS A 20 6.06 -13.26 -3.69
C LYS A 20 6.97 -12.08 -3.91
N ASN A 21 8.24 -12.26 -3.56
CA ASN A 21 9.27 -11.34 -3.96
C ASN A 21 9.32 -11.24 -5.49
N THR A 22 9.67 -10.05 -5.97
CA THR A 22 9.81 -9.81 -7.40
C THR A 22 11.21 -9.36 -7.67
N ASP A 23 11.74 -9.75 -8.82
CA ASP A 23 13.01 -9.23 -9.36
C ASP A 23 12.86 -7.78 -9.87
N SER A 24 11.72 -7.14 -9.58
CA SER A 24 11.35 -5.86 -10.15
C SER A 24 11.83 -4.69 -9.30
N VAL A 25 12.20 -3.62 -10.01
CA VAL A 25 12.55 -2.29 -9.48
C VAL A 25 11.46 -1.70 -8.57
N SER A 26 10.21 -2.21 -8.63
CA SER A 26 9.06 -1.60 -7.97
C SER A 26 9.07 -1.67 -6.43
N GLN A 27 9.96 -2.45 -5.80
CA GLN A 27 10.01 -2.66 -4.34
C GLN A 27 8.69 -3.17 -3.71
N LYS A 28 7.79 -3.73 -4.54
CA LYS A 28 6.48 -4.24 -4.14
C LYS A 28 6.38 -5.73 -4.45
N PRO A 29 5.78 -6.55 -3.57
CA PRO A 29 5.56 -7.96 -3.87
C PRO A 29 4.49 -8.14 -4.93
N ARG A 30 4.50 -9.31 -5.58
CA ARG A 30 3.30 -9.87 -6.22
C ARG A 30 2.44 -10.53 -5.16
N GLY A 31 1.12 -10.57 -5.39
CA GLY A 31 0.19 -11.11 -4.40
C GLY A 31 0.03 -10.18 -3.20
N GLY A 32 -0.42 -10.74 -2.09
CA GLY A 32 -0.92 -9.98 -0.94
C GLY A 32 -2.23 -9.25 -1.26
N LEU A 33 -2.68 -8.46 -0.31
CA LEU A 33 -3.80 -7.53 -0.49
C LEU A 33 -3.33 -6.12 -0.13
N TRP A 34 -3.52 -5.18 -1.05
CA TRP A 34 -3.15 -3.78 -0.83
C TRP A 34 -4.36 -2.98 -0.37
N THR A 35 -4.25 -2.34 0.78
CA THR A 35 -5.28 -1.45 1.32
C THR A 35 -4.67 -0.14 1.78
N SER A 36 -5.52 0.80 2.20
CA SER A 36 -5.12 2.02 2.90
C SER A 36 -6.08 2.29 4.05
N THR A 37 -5.66 3.12 4.99
CA THR A 37 -6.44 3.41 6.19
C THR A 37 -7.75 4.10 5.86
N TYR A 38 -8.85 3.49 6.31
CA TYR A 38 -10.18 4.03 6.09
C TYR A 38 -10.48 5.16 7.09
N ASN A 39 -10.98 6.26 6.54
CA ASN A 39 -11.54 7.40 7.24
C ASN A 39 -12.97 7.64 6.73
N GLU A 40 -13.93 7.81 7.64
CA GLU A 40 -15.34 7.94 7.24
C GLU A 40 -15.63 9.17 6.39
N THR A 41 -14.91 10.27 6.62
CA THR A 41 -15.08 11.57 5.97
C THR A 41 -14.27 11.67 4.69
N GLU A 42 -13.06 11.12 4.69
CA GLU A 42 -12.07 11.35 3.62
C GLU A 42 -11.82 10.13 2.74
N GLY A 43 -12.38 8.96 3.09
CA GLY A 43 -12.18 7.71 2.38
C GLY A 43 -10.87 7.05 2.78
N SER A 44 -9.83 7.21 1.97
CA SER A 44 -8.49 6.70 2.29
C SER A 44 -7.42 7.41 1.48
N SER A 45 -6.15 7.23 1.83
CA SER A 45 -5.02 7.80 1.08
C SER A 45 -5.01 7.29 -0.37
N TRP A 46 -5.36 6.02 -0.59
CA TRP A 46 -5.51 5.46 -1.94
C TRP A 46 -6.67 6.11 -2.72
N TYR A 47 -7.81 6.40 -2.08
CA TYR A 47 -8.91 7.12 -2.71
C TYR A 47 -8.49 8.55 -3.11
N LYS A 48 -7.84 9.28 -2.19
CA LYS A 48 -7.32 10.62 -2.45
C LYS A 48 -6.31 10.60 -3.60
N PHE A 49 -5.41 9.63 -3.62
CA PHE A 49 -4.48 9.44 -4.72
C PHE A 49 -5.21 9.21 -6.04
N ALA A 50 -6.03 8.16 -6.11
CA ALA A 50 -6.80 7.77 -7.28
C ALA A 50 -7.70 8.90 -7.84
N SER A 51 -8.28 9.74 -6.99
CA SER A 51 -9.14 10.87 -7.42
C SER A 51 -8.37 12.02 -8.06
N HIS A 52 -7.06 12.14 -7.82
CA HIS A 52 -6.22 13.24 -8.30
C HIS A 52 -5.31 12.88 -9.47
N ILE A 53 -4.97 11.61 -9.64
CA ILE A 53 -4.12 11.11 -10.73
C ILE A 53 -4.86 10.14 -11.66
N ARG A 54 -4.35 9.98 -12.88
CA ARG A 54 -4.93 9.09 -13.92
C ARG A 54 -4.65 7.60 -13.65
N HIS A 55 -4.91 7.12 -12.43
CA HIS A 55 -4.75 5.69 -12.12
C HIS A 55 -5.94 4.84 -12.57
N PHE A 56 -7.13 5.43 -12.61
CA PHE A 56 -8.34 4.84 -13.17
C PHE A 56 -8.81 5.65 -14.38
N GLU A 57 -9.38 4.98 -15.38
CA GLU A 57 -10.02 5.67 -16.49
C GLU A 57 -11.39 6.19 -16.05
N VAL A 58 -11.72 7.41 -16.46
CA VAL A 58 -13.06 7.97 -16.17
C VAL A 58 -14.11 7.09 -16.83
N GLY A 59 -15.08 6.64 -16.03
CA GLY A 59 -16.12 5.72 -16.49
C GLY A 59 -15.85 4.25 -16.17
N GLU A 60 -14.64 3.87 -15.74
CA GLU A 60 -14.39 2.52 -15.21
C GLU A 60 -15.10 2.33 -13.87
N PRO A 61 -15.61 1.13 -13.57
CA PRO A 61 -16.13 0.84 -12.25
C PRO A 61 -15.00 0.94 -11.23
N LEU A 62 -15.34 1.43 -10.03
CA LEU A 62 -14.47 1.42 -8.87
C LEU A 62 -15.22 0.78 -7.72
N TYR A 63 -14.82 -0.43 -7.37
CA TYR A 63 -15.36 -1.22 -6.28
C TYR A 63 -14.67 -0.84 -4.97
N ALA A 64 -15.45 -0.79 -3.89
CA ALA A 64 -14.96 -0.53 -2.56
C ALA A 64 -15.28 -1.68 -1.62
N THR A 65 -14.26 -2.24 -0.98
CA THR A 65 -14.39 -3.26 0.06
C THR A 65 -13.72 -2.78 1.33
N LEU A 66 -14.48 -2.79 2.43
CA LEU A 66 -14.02 -2.39 3.75
C LEU A 66 -13.68 -3.62 4.58
N PHE A 67 -12.44 -3.69 5.02
CA PHE A 67 -11.96 -4.71 5.93
C PHE A 67 -11.86 -4.17 7.35
N THR A 68 -12.26 -5.00 8.31
CA THR A 68 -12.00 -4.76 9.73
C THR A 68 -10.88 -5.68 10.16
N VAL A 69 -9.78 -5.08 10.60
CA VAL A 69 -8.56 -5.77 11.01
C VAL A 69 -8.78 -6.42 12.37
N LYS A 70 -8.28 -7.64 12.57
CA LYS A 70 -8.31 -8.30 13.89
C LYS A 70 -7.50 -7.50 14.91
N GLU A 71 -7.95 -7.48 16.16
CA GLU A 71 -7.25 -6.73 17.22
C GLU A 71 -5.85 -7.27 17.52
N ASP A 72 -5.61 -8.56 17.23
CA ASP A 72 -4.34 -9.26 17.43
C ASP A 72 -3.47 -9.36 16.15
N ALA A 73 -3.84 -8.65 15.08
CA ALA A 73 -3.06 -8.67 13.83
C ALA A 73 -1.63 -8.16 14.05
N ASN A 74 -0.63 -8.96 13.65
CA ASN A 74 0.77 -8.58 13.80
C ASN A 74 1.26 -7.78 12.59
N ILE A 75 1.27 -6.44 12.70
CA ILE A 75 1.59 -5.54 11.59
C ILE A 75 2.91 -4.83 11.88
N TYR A 76 3.87 -4.91 10.97
CA TYR A 76 5.05 -4.05 11.03
C TYR A 76 4.69 -2.66 10.52
N VAL A 77 4.95 -1.62 11.32
CA VAL A 77 4.64 -0.23 10.97
C VAL A 77 5.94 0.54 10.72
N VAL A 78 6.03 1.16 9.53
CA VAL A 78 7.05 2.16 9.22
C VAL A 78 6.40 3.54 9.34
N ASP A 79 6.76 4.25 10.41
CA ASP A 79 6.32 5.63 10.68
C ASP A 79 7.48 6.63 10.59
N SER A 80 8.71 6.12 10.57
CA SER A 80 9.93 6.92 10.46
C SER A 80 11.01 6.22 9.64
N TYR A 81 12.07 6.96 9.33
CA TYR A 81 13.26 6.37 8.69
C TYR A 81 13.91 5.28 9.55
N GLY A 82 13.94 5.44 10.87
CA GLY A 82 14.53 4.47 11.79
C GLY A 82 13.76 3.15 11.83
N ASP A 83 12.45 3.18 11.58
CA ASP A 83 11.64 1.96 11.48
C ASP A 83 11.95 1.20 10.19
N LEU A 84 12.15 1.93 9.08
CA LEU A 84 12.62 1.33 7.83
C LEU A 84 14.01 0.72 8.00
N GLU A 85 14.93 1.42 8.65
CA GLU A 85 16.30 0.93 8.85
C GLU A 85 16.31 -0.41 9.59
N LYS A 86 15.61 -0.51 10.72
CA LYS A 86 15.47 -1.77 11.48
C LYS A 86 14.81 -2.88 10.67
N LEU A 87 13.81 -2.53 9.84
CA LEU A 87 13.13 -3.50 8.98
C LEU A 87 14.12 -4.07 7.96
N MET A 88 14.90 -3.20 7.32
CA MET A 88 15.85 -3.55 6.28
C MET A 88 17.07 -4.30 6.83
N GLU A 89 17.46 -4.08 8.08
CA GLU A 89 18.48 -4.91 8.74
C GLU A 89 18.07 -6.37 8.88
N THR A 90 16.77 -6.64 9.03
CA THR A 90 16.26 -8.00 9.28
C THR A 90 15.74 -8.69 8.02
N TYR A 91 15.08 -7.92 7.16
CA TYR A 91 14.36 -8.38 5.97
C TYR A 91 14.83 -7.70 4.68
N GLY A 92 15.88 -6.89 4.71
CA GLY A 92 16.45 -6.30 3.50
C GLY A 92 17.28 -7.34 2.74
N ILE A 93 16.99 -7.50 1.46
CA ILE A 93 17.80 -8.30 0.53
C ILE A 93 18.40 -7.38 -0.54
N PRO A 94 19.63 -7.65 -1.00
CA PRO A 94 20.25 -6.87 -2.06
C PRO A 94 19.49 -7.06 -3.37
N VAL A 95 19.42 -6.02 -4.20
CA VAL A 95 18.91 -6.14 -5.57
C VAL A 95 20.09 -6.52 -6.48
N GLU A 96 19.99 -7.65 -7.19
CA GLU A 96 21.10 -8.19 -8.00
C GLU A 96 21.50 -7.26 -9.15
N GLU A 97 20.53 -6.58 -9.78
CA GLU A 97 20.78 -5.54 -10.78
C GLU A 97 20.39 -4.19 -10.21
N SER A 98 21.40 -3.38 -9.93
CA SER A 98 21.29 -1.99 -9.50
C SER A 98 20.69 -1.15 -10.63
N PHE A 99 19.35 -1.08 -10.71
CA PHE A 99 18.69 -0.19 -11.67
C PHE A 99 18.89 1.27 -11.22
N PRO A 100 19.30 2.17 -12.14
CA PRO A 100 19.23 3.60 -11.88
C PRO A 100 17.78 3.94 -11.56
N SER A 101 17.53 4.42 -10.35
CA SER A 101 16.21 4.94 -10.00
C SER A 101 15.96 6.15 -10.91
N PHE A 102 14.76 6.24 -11.51
CA PHE A 102 14.41 7.31 -12.46
C PHE A 102 14.74 8.70 -11.85
N GLY A 103 15.84 9.31 -12.29
CA GLY A 103 16.28 10.63 -11.83
C GLY A 103 17.18 10.67 -10.58
N SER A 104 17.63 9.52 -10.08
CA SER A 104 18.56 9.42 -8.96
C SER A 104 19.82 8.66 -9.40
N SER A 105 20.99 9.26 -9.15
CA SER A 105 22.30 8.67 -9.47
C SER A 105 22.62 7.43 -8.62
N ASP A 106 21.81 7.16 -7.60
CA ASP A 106 22.05 6.11 -6.63
C ASP A 106 21.12 4.92 -6.94
N PRO A 107 21.68 3.76 -7.32
CA PRO A 107 20.87 2.60 -7.62
C PRO A 107 20.16 2.07 -6.37
N LEU A 108 18.94 1.56 -6.56
CA LEU A 108 18.29 0.79 -5.50
C LEU A 108 19.16 -0.40 -5.13
N SER A 109 19.70 -0.37 -3.92
CA SER A 109 20.64 -1.39 -3.46
C SER A 109 19.95 -2.52 -2.68
N TYR A 110 18.73 -2.27 -2.18
CA TYR A 110 17.98 -3.22 -1.35
C TYR A 110 16.46 -3.16 -1.63
N THR A 111 15.81 -4.31 -1.44
CA THR A 111 14.35 -4.46 -1.38
C THR A 111 13.97 -5.30 -0.15
N LEU A 112 12.68 -5.34 0.18
CA LEU A 112 12.17 -6.15 1.29
C LEU A 112 11.95 -7.61 0.85
N ASP A 113 12.37 -8.55 1.68
CA ASP A 113 12.04 -9.97 1.61
C ASP A 113 10.63 -10.20 2.18
N PHE A 114 9.61 -9.96 1.34
CA PHE A 114 8.22 -10.08 1.73
C PHE A 114 7.83 -11.51 2.08
N GLU A 115 8.45 -12.51 1.45
CA GLU A 115 8.20 -13.92 1.76
C GLU A 115 8.67 -14.25 3.17
N LYS A 116 9.88 -13.83 3.56
CA LYS A 116 10.38 -13.98 4.93
C LYS A 116 9.61 -13.11 5.92
N MET A 117 9.23 -11.89 5.56
CA MET A 117 8.36 -11.06 6.41
C MET A 117 7.02 -11.74 6.68
N ALA A 118 6.45 -12.43 5.68
CA ALA A 118 5.18 -13.13 5.82
C ALA A 118 5.27 -14.25 6.84
N GLU A 119 6.45 -14.80 7.17
CA GLU A 119 6.60 -15.80 8.22
C GLU A 119 6.26 -15.22 9.61
N THR A 120 6.57 -13.94 9.82
CA THR A 120 6.46 -13.25 11.13
C THR A 120 5.22 -12.35 11.21
N TYR A 121 4.95 -11.56 10.18
CA TYR A 121 3.94 -10.50 10.18
C TYR A 121 2.74 -10.85 9.31
N ASP A 122 1.57 -10.37 9.70
CA ASP A 122 0.35 -10.41 8.92
C ASP A 122 0.31 -9.31 7.86
N GLY A 123 0.99 -8.18 8.12
CA GLY A 123 1.00 -7.02 7.24
C GLY A 123 2.21 -6.12 7.43
N PHE A 124 2.51 -5.35 6.38
CA PHE A 124 3.43 -4.21 6.40
C PHE A 124 2.64 -2.94 6.15
N HIS A 125 2.73 -1.99 7.05
CA HIS A 125 2.06 -0.70 6.96
C HIS A 125 3.08 0.44 6.85
N LEU A 126 2.90 1.29 5.86
CA LEU A 126 3.62 2.54 5.69
C LEU A 126 2.67 3.68 6.01
N THR A 127 2.95 4.44 7.07
CA THR A 127 2.14 5.62 7.42
C THR A 127 2.43 6.79 6.46
N GLU A 128 1.65 7.86 6.57
CA GLU A 128 1.90 9.08 5.79
C GLU A 128 3.22 9.75 6.21
N ASP A 129 3.48 9.87 7.52
CA ASP A 129 4.76 10.38 8.05
C ASP A 129 5.94 9.50 7.64
N GLY A 130 5.75 8.17 7.71
CA GLY A 130 6.70 7.17 7.25
C GLY A 130 7.03 7.37 5.77
N LEU A 131 6.01 7.50 4.91
CA LEU A 131 6.18 7.78 3.48
C LEU A 131 7.03 9.04 3.26
N PHE A 132 6.71 10.16 3.90
CA PHE A 132 7.50 11.39 3.80
C PHE A 132 8.94 11.18 4.27
N ALA A 133 9.14 10.38 5.31
CA ALA A 133 10.45 10.07 5.85
C ALA A 133 11.31 9.19 4.92
N VAL A 134 10.71 8.33 4.08
CA VAL A 134 11.44 7.27 3.34
C VAL A 134 11.42 7.41 1.81
N ARG A 135 10.55 8.24 1.23
CA ARG A 135 10.37 8.41 -0.23
C ARG A 135 11.45 9.29 -0.90
N GLY A 136 12.50 9.66 -0.16
CA GLY A 136 13.60 10.50 -0.66
C GLY A 136 14.75 9.72 -1.31
N THR A 137 15.63 10.44 -2.00
CA THR A 137 16.85 9.89 -2.60
C THR A 137 17.78 9.37 -1.50
N VAL A 138 18.30 8.15 -1.69
CA VAL A 138 19.48 7.63 -0.98
C VAL A 138 20.57 8.69 -1.09
N SER A 139 21.21 9.06 0.02
CA SER A 139 22.23 10.11 -0.02
C SER A 139 23.32 9.84 0.99
N LEU A 140 24.56 9.83 0.48
CA LEU A 140 25.77 9.73 1.30
C LEU A 140 25.89 10.89 2.30
N PHE A 141 25.30 12.06 2.00
CA PHE A 141 25.32 13.22 2.89
C PHE A 141 24.34 13.09 4.07
N THR A 142 23.27 12.30 3.90
CA THR A 142 22.28 12.04 4.96
C THR A 142 22.48 10.67 5.61
N ASN A 143 23.51 9.91 5.20
CA ASN A 143 23.77 8.53 5.59
C ASN A 143 22.55 7.60 5.43
N ARG A 144 21.68 7.91 4.46
CA ARG A 144 20.47 7.12 4.20
C ARG A 144 20.76 6.03 3.18
N LYS A 145 20.75 4.78 3.62
CA LYS A 145 21.05 3.58 2.82
C LYS A 145 19.82 2.97 2.14
N TYR A 146 18.65 3.11 2.75
CA TYR A 146 17.39 2.51 2.29
C TYR A 146 16.37 3.58 1.86
N SER A 147 15.50 3.24 0.92
CA SER A 147 14.36 4.07 0.50
C SER A 147 13.19 3.18 0.06
N LEU A 148 11.97 3.75 0.06
CA LEU A 148 10.77 3.14 -0.54
C LEU A 148 10.22 4.06 -1.65
N THR A 149 11.04 4.31 -2.67
CA THR A 149 10.79 5.33 -3.71
C THR A 149 9.54 5.08 -4.55
N PHE A 150 9.13 3.81 -4.69
CA PHE A 150 7.98 3.41 -5.50
C PHE A 150 6.64 3.39 -4.74
N TYR A 151 6.63 3.83 -3.49
CA TYR A 151 5.42 4.01 -2.71
C TYR A 151 4.92 5.44 -2.89
N ASP A 152 3.62 5.61 -3.10
CA ASP A 152 3.04 6.91 -3.46
C ASP A 152 2.14 7.49 -2.38
N VAL A 153 1.59 6.64 -1.52
CA VAL A 153 0.69 7.01 -0.42
C VAL A 153 0.84 6.06 0.75
N GLU A 154 0.29 6.47 1.90
CA GLU A 154 0.02 5.57 3.02
C GLU A 154 -0.75 4.34 2.54
N CYS A 155 -0.27 3.18 2.94
CA CYS A 155 -0.85 1.91 2.54
C CYS A 155 -0.42 0.78 3.46
N THR A 156 -1.16 -0.33 3.37
CA THR A 156 -0.83 -1.59 4.00
C THR A 156 -0.81 -2.66 2.91
N VAL A 157 0.28 -3.42 2.84
CA VAL A 157 0.27 -4.71 2.15
C VAL A 157 0.08 -5.79 3.18
N TRP A 158 -1.03 -6.50 3.07
CA TRP A 158 -1.30 -7.68 3.87
C TRP A 158 -0.52 -8.84 3.28
N LEU A 159 0.28 -9.50 4.13
CA LEU A 159 1.09 -10.67 3.80
C LEU A 159 0.29 -11.96 4.03
N LYS A 160 -0.66 -11.92 4.97
CA LYS A 160 -1.61 -12.99 5.31
C LYS A 160 -3.00 -12.39 5.62
N PRO A 161 -4.10 -13.16 5.48
CA PRO A 161 -5.42 -12.72 5.92
C PRO A 161 -5.47 -12.51 7.44
N SER A 162 -5.73 -11.27 7.89
CA SER A 162 -5.87 -10.95 9.32
C SER A 162 -7.02 -9.98 9.59
N PHE A 163 -8.21 -10.39 9.11
CA PHE A 163 -9.44 -9.61 9.19
C PHE A 163 -10.53 -10.34 9.98
N GLU A 164 -11.31 -9.60 10.77
CA GLU A 164 -12.50 -10.10 11.47
C GLU A 164 -13.77 -9.95 10.62
N LYS A 165 -13.78 -8.98 9.70
CA LYS A 165 -14.94 -8.68 8.85
C LYS A 165 -14.51 -8.13 7.50
N CYS A 166 -15.24 -8.52 6.46
CA CYS A 166 -15.14 -8.00 5.10
C CYS A 166 -16.54 -7.50 4.69
N GLU A 167 -16.63 -6.27 4.22
CA GLU A 167 -17.87 -5.60 3.87
C GLU A 167 -17.73 -4.99 2.47
N GLU A 168 -18.48 -5.50 1.51
CA GLU A 168 -18.60 -4.83 0.20
C GLU A 168 -19.45 -3.58 0.39
N LEU A 169 -18.87 -2.42 0.07
CA LEU A 169 -19.58 -1.15 0.09
C LEU A 169 -20.32 -0.90 -1.23
N GLY A 170 -20.02 -1.68 -2.28
CA GLY A 170 -20.56 -1.56 -3.62
C GLY A 170 -19.55 -0.98 -4.62
N HIS A 171 -20.07 -0.46 -5.72
CA HIS A 171 -19.27 0.21 -6.75
C HIS A 171 -20.03 1.37 -7.40
N THR A 172 -19.28 2.30 -7.98
CA THR A 172 -19.80 3.30 -8.90
C THR A 172 -18.74 3.57 -9.97
N VAL A 173 -19.10 4.33 -11.00
CA VAL A 173 -18.15 4.75 -12.03
C VAL A 173 -17.18 5.79 -11.46
N TYR A 174 -15.90 5.61 -11.72
CA TYR A 174 -14.87 6.56 -11.35
C TYR A 174 -15.07 7.88 -12.09
N GLN A 175 -15.09 8.96 -11.32
CA GLN A 175 -15.14 10.33 -11.81
C GLN A 175 -13.97 11.12 -11.21
N LYS A 176 -13.29 11.91 -12.04
CA LYS A 176 -12.20 12.77 -11.55
C LYS A 176 -12.73 13.77 -10.55
N ARG A 177 -11.96 14.01 -9.48
CA ARG A 177 -12.25 15.02 -8.44
C ARG A 177 -13.60 14.82 -7.72
N MET A 178 -14.17 13.62 -7.79
CA MET A 178 -15.30 13.25 -6.94
C MET A 178 -14.81 13.21 -5.49
N THR A 179 -15.59 13.78 -4.57
CA THR A 179 -15.30 13.70 -3.14
C THR A 179 -15.70 12.35 -2.58
N TRP A 180 -15.10 11.95 -1.45
CA TRP A 180 -15.47 10.70 -0.81
C TRP A 180 -16.96 10.63 -0.46
N ASP A 181 -17.55 11.72 0.05
CA ASP A 181 -18.98 11.79 0.33
C ASP A 181 -19.85 11.58 -0.91
N GLN A 182 -19.45 12.14 -2.06
CA GLN A 182 -20.15 11.92 -3.34
C GLN A 182 -20.05 10.46 -3.77
N TYR A 183 -18.85 9.89 -3.70
CA TYR A 183 -18.61 8.48 -4.01
C TYR A 183 -19.43 7.56 -3.11
N LYS A 184 -19.38 7.76 -1.78
CA LYS A 184 -20.13 6.98 -0.79
C LYS A 184 -21.64 7.05 -1.00
N LYS A 185 -22.19 8.23 -1.35
CA LYS A 185 -23.60 8.38 -1.73
C LYS A 185 -23.95 7.64 -3.02
N ALA A 186 -23.03 7.58 -3.97
CA ALA A 186 -23.23 6.86 -5.22
C ALA A 186 -23.13 5.34 -5.05
N LEU A 187 -22.36 4.85 -4.07
CA LEU A 187 -22.30 3.43 -3.73
C LEU A 187 -23.67 2.87 -3.29
N SER A 188 -24.41 3.65 -2.50
CA SER A 188 -25.71 3.27 -1.92
C SER A 188 -26.89 3.30 -2.90
N VAL A 189 -26.65 3.51 -4.21
CA VAL A 189 -27.71 3.64 -5.23
C VAL A 189 -27.73 2.45 -6.21
N ASN A 190 -26.74 1.55 -6.14
CA ASN A 190 -26.58 0.43 -7.05
C ASN A 190 -26.92 -0.95 -6.42
N GLU A 191 -27.85 -0.99 -5.47
CA GLU A 191 -28.44 -2.26 -4.96
C GLU A 191 -29.53 -2.82 -5.90
#